data_AF-A0A1F8MGL2-F1
#
_entry.id   AF-A0A1F8MGL2-F1
#
_cell.length_a   1.000
_cell.length_b   1.000
_cell.length_c   1.000
_cell.angle_alpha   90.00
_cell.angle_beta   90.00
_cell.angle_gamma   90.00
#
_symmetry.space_group_name_H-M   'P 1'
#
loop_
_entity.id
_entity.type
_entity.pdbx_description
1 polymer ?
#
loop_
_entity_poly.entity_id
_entity_poly.type
_entity_poly.pdbx_seq_one_letter_code
_entity_poly.pdbx_strand_id
1 'polypeptide(L)' 'MAFTLDTTLGELLNDPQAKAVLEKQLPGIADNPMVAMVKGMSLNMILSMPQAAQLGITKEKVNAILAEVNKQVKR' A
#
# COMPACT_ATOMS: atom_id res chain seq x y z
N MET A 1 7.52 11.77 -8.24
CA MET A 1 6.39 10.98 -8.77
C MET A 1 5.33 10.90 -7.69
N ALA A 2 4.04 11.01 -8.03
CA ALA A 2 2.97 10.88 -7.05
C ALA A 2 2.50 9.42 -7.04
N PHE A 3 2.40 8.82 -5.85
CA PHE A 3 1.81 7.51 -5.69
C PHE A 3 0.28 7.62 -5.79
N THR A 4 -0.34 6.77 -6.59
CA THR A 4 -1.79 6.68 -6.79
C THR A 4 -2.30 5.25 -6.65
N LEU A 5 -3.61 5.04 -6.80
CA LEU A 5 -4.22 3.70 -6.80
C LEU A 5 -3.75 2.81 -7.97
N ASP A 6 -3.23 3.41 -9.03
CA ASP A 6 -2.65 2.68 -10.17
C ASP A 6 -1.24 2.15 -9.87
N THR A 7 -0.58 2.69 -8.83
CA THR A 7 0.74 2.23 -8.39
C THR A 7 0.64 0.78 -7.90
N THR A 8 1.68 0.01 -8.18
CA THR A 8 1.79 -1.35 -7.63
C THR A 8 2.10 -1.31 -6.14
N LEU A 9 1.57 -2.28 -5.38
CA LEU A 9 1.92 -2.41 -3.97
C LEU A 9 3.42 -2.65 -3.80
N GLY A 10 4.06 -3.34 -4.75
CA GLY A 10 5.50 -3.56 -4.77
C GLY A 10 6.32 -2.28 -4.86
N GLU A 11 5.88 -1.29 -5.65
CA GLU A 11 6.52 0.03 -5.68
C GLU A 11 6.45 0.74 -4.32
N LEU A 12 5.30 0.65 -3.63
CA LEU A 12 5.17 1.19 -2.27
C LEU A 12 6.03 0.45 -1.25
N LEU A 13 6.20 -0.87 -1.40
CA LEU A 13 7.07 -1.65 -0.51
C LEU A 13 8.56 -1.41 -0.76
N ASN A 14 8.92 -1.11 -2.02
CA ASN A 14 10.29 -0.75 -2.40
C ASN A 14 10.67 0.64 -1.88
N ASP A 15 9.71 1.53 -1.71
CA ASP A 15 9.95 2.85 -1.15
C ASP A 15 9.96 2.81 0.40
N PRO A 16 11.06 3.21 1.06
CA PRO A 16 11.17 3.13 2.52
C PRO A 16 10.18 4.06 3.24
N GLN A 17 9.77 5.18 2.64
CA GLN A 17 8.75 6.06 3.22
C GLN A 17 7.38 5.39 3.17
N ALA A 18 7.02 4.83 2.02
CA ALA A 18 5.76 4.12 1.87
C ALA A 18 5.69 2.87 2.72
N LYS A 19 6.76 2.08 2.81
CA LYS A 19 6.85 0.94 3.73
C LYS A 19 6.64 1.37 5.19
N ALA A 20 7.25 2.47 5.63
CA ALA A 20 7.08 2.97 7.01
C ALA A 20 5.64 3.42 7.30
N VAL A 21 4.99 4.11 6.36
CA VAL A 21 3.58 4.51 6.50
C VAL A 21 2.66 3.29 6.47
N LEU A 22 2.95 2.33 5.59
CA LEU A 22 2.20 1.10 5.44
C LEU A 22 2.26 0.26 6.73
N GLU A 23 3.45 0.05 7.30
CA GLU A 23 3.61 -0.64 8.59
C GLU A 23 2.92 0.07 9.76
N LYS A 24 2.90 1.41 9.77
CA LYS A 24 2.14 2.17 10.78
C LYS A 24 0.63 1.97 10.66
N GLN A 25 0.12 1.85 9.44
CA GLN A 25 -1.32 1.70 9.20
C GLN A 25 -1.77 0.25 9.28
N LEU A 26 -0.92 -0.68 8.86
CA LEU A 26 -1.16 -2.10 8.72
C LEU A 26 0.09 -2.87 9.19
N PRO A 27 0.25 -3.05 10.51
CA PRO A 27 1.42 -3.72 11.05
C PRO A 27 1.50 -5.18 10.59
N GLY A 28 2.67 -5.61 10.11
CA GLY A 28 2.90 -6.98 9.63
C GLY A 28 2.33 -7.26 8.24
N ILE A 29 1.88 -6.25 7.50
CA ILE A 29 1.42 -6.41 6.13
C ILE A 29 2.61 -6.66 5.18
N ALA A 30 3.76 -6.02 5.41
CA ALA A 30 4.93 -6.19 4.55
C ALA A 30 5.52 -7.61 4.66
N ASP A 31 5.38 -8.24 5.82
CA ASP A 31 5.82 -9.61 6.11
C ASP A 31 4.75 -10.68 5.77
N ASN A 32 3.56 -10.26 5.33
CA ASN A 32 2.50 -11.20 5.01
C ASN A 32 2.77 -11.91 3.67
N PRO A 33 2.74 -13.26 3.61
CA PRO A 33 2.97 -14.00 2.37
C PRO A 33 1.97 -13.64 1.25
N MET A 34 0.76 -13.22 1.61
CA MET A 34 -0.23 -12.75 0.63
C MET A 34 0.23 -11.45 -0.05
N VAL A 35 0.93 -10.57 0.66
CA VAL A 35 1.51 -9.35 0.06
C VAL A 35 2.58 -9.69 -0.96
N ALA A 36 3.37 -10.74 -0.75
CA ALA A 36 4.32 -11.19 -1.76
C ALA A 36 3.65 -11.64 -3.06
N MET A 37 2.39 -12.10 -3.00
CA MET A 37 1.59 -12.45 -4.18
C MET A 37 0.96 -11.20 -4.81
N VAL A 38 0.46 -10.27 -3.98
CA VAL A 38 -0.25 -9.08 -4.46
C VAL A 38 0.65 -7.88 -4.77
N LYS A 39 1.93 -7.90 -4.42
CA LYS A 39 2.89 -6.82 -4.70
C LYS A 39 3.07 -6.51 -6.19
N GLY A 40 2.83 -7.50 -7.07
CA GLY A 40 2.86 -7.29 -8.51
C GLY A 40 1.59 -6.64 -9.08
N MET A 41 0.57 -6.41 -8.25
CA MET A 41 -0.71 -5.84 -8.67
C MET A 41 -0.85 -4.38 -8.24
N SER A 42 -1.65 -3.62 -8.98
CA SER A 42 -2.00 -2.25 -8.62
C SER A 42 -2.87 -2.22 -7.37
N LEU A 43 -2.73 -1.17 -6.56
CA LEU A 43 -3.56 -0.99 -5.37
C LEU A 43 -5.06 -1.04 -5.69
N ASN A 44 -5.48 -0.49 -6.83
CA ASN A 44 -6.87 -0.52 -7.28
C ASN A 44 -7.39 -1.96 -7.50
N MET A 45 -6.54 -2.82 -8.08
CA MET A 45 -6.87 -4.22 -8.30
C MET A 45 -6.91 -4.98 -6.97
N ILE A 46 -5.97 -4.70 -6.06
CA ILE A 46 -5.94 -5.27 -4.71
C ILE A 46 -7.21 -4.88 -3.94
N LEU A 47 -7.60 -3.61 -3.95
CA LEU A 47 -8.82 -3.11 -3.30
C LEU A 47 -10.10 -3.77 -3.83
N SER A 48 -10.07 -4.25 -5.07
CA SER A 48 -11.19 -4.99 -5.67
C SER A 48 -11.26 -6.45 -5.19
N MET A 49 -10.22 -6.94 -4.50
CA MET A 49 -10.19 -8.29 -3.95
C MET A 49 -10.78 -8.34 -2.54
N PRO A 50 -11.63 -9.32 -2.23
CA PRO A 50 -12.17 -9.49 -0.87
C PRO A 50 -11.07 -9.82 0.16
N GLN A 51 -9.94 -10.36 -0.29
CA GLN A 51 -8.79 -10.67 0.55
C GLN A 51 -8.07 -9.42 1.05
N ALA A 52 -8.04 -8.33 0.27
CA ALA A 52 -7.42 -7.09 0.70
C ALA A 52 -8.13 -6.50 1.91
N ALA A 53 -9.47 -6.51 1.91
CA ALA A 53 -10.27 -6.09 3.05
C ALA A 53 -10.00 -6.95 4.29
N GLN A 54 -9.79 -8.27 4.13
CA GLN A 54 -9.44 -9.17 5.24
C GLN A 54 -8.05 -8.86 5.83
N LEU A 55 -7.13 -8.36 5.00
CA LEU A 55 -5.82 -7.89 5.42
C LEU A 55 -5.83 -6.45 5.95
N GLY A 56 -6.99 -5.79 6.01
CA GLY A 56 -7.13 -4.39 6.39
C GLY A 56 -6.69 -3.39 5.31
N ILE A 57 -6.35 -3.86 4.11
CA ILE A 57 -6.11 -3.01 2.94
C ILE A 57 -7.45 -2.52 2.42
N THR A 58 -7.97 -1.46 3.03
CA THR A 58 -9.22 -0.80 2.63
C THR A 58 -8.94 0.48 1.86
N LYS A 59 -9.92 0.97 1.11
CA LYS A 59 -9.79 2.20 0.32
C LYS A 59 -9.39 3.40 1.18
N GLU A 60 -9.91 3.50 2.40
CA GLU A 60 -9.51 4.52 3.37
C GLU A 60 -8.05 4.41 3.79
N LYS A 61 -7.61 3.20 4.17
CA LYS A 61 -6.21 2.95 4.57
C LYS A 61 -5.25 3.27 3.43
N VAL A 62 -5.55 2.78 2.22
CA VAL A 62 -4.74 3.06 1.03
C VAL A 62 -4.71 4.56 0.72
N ASN A 63 -5.85 5.26 0.76
CA ASN A 63 -5.88 6.71 0.56
C ASN A 63 -5.07 7.46 1.62
N ALA A 64 -5.14 7.05 2.89
CA ALA A 64 -4.36 7.64 3.96
C ALA A 64 -2.84 7.41 3.75
N ILE A 65 -2.46 6.20 3.33
CA ILE A 65 -1.07 5.87 3.00
C ILE A 65 -0.59 6.73 1.83
N LEU A 66 -1.33 6.75 0.72
CA LEU A 66 -0.98 7.55 -0.46
C LEU A 66 -0.88 9.04 -0.12
N ALA A 67 -1.80 9.58 0.69
CA ALA A 67 -1.76 10.97 1.10
C ALA A 67 -0.50 11.29 1.93
N GLU A 68 -0.16 10.42 2.88
CA GLU A 68 0.99 10.62 3.76
C GLU A 68 2.32 10.46 3.01
N VAL A 69 2.44 9.45 2.15
CA VAL A 69 3.62 9.23 1.31
C VAL A 69 3.81 10.38 0.34
N ASN A 70 2.75 10.83 -0.35
CA ASN A 70 2.85 11.97 -1.26
C ASN A 70 3.20 13.28 -0.55
N LYS A 71 2.83 13.45 0.72
CA LYS A 71 3.27 14.60 1.53
C LYS A 71 4.77 14.53 1.84
N GLN A 72 5.29 13.34 2.13
CA GLN A 72 6.70 13.13 2.46
C GLN A 72 7.60 13.27 1.21
N VAL A 73 7.15 12.77 0.06
CA VAL A 73 7.89 12.81 -1.22
C VAL A 73 7.91 14.21 -1.86
N LYS A 74 6.98 15.10 -1.50
CA LYS A 74 6.94 16.49 -1.99
C LYS A 74 7.88 17.46 -1.25
N ARG A 75 8.79 16.97 -0.39
CA ARG A 75 9.77 17.81 0.31
C ARG A 75 11.13 17.83 -0.36
#